data_AF-A0AA46PMN2-F1
#
_entry.id   AF-A0AA46PMN2-F1
#
_cell.length_a   1.000
_cell.length_b   1.000
_cell.length_c   1.000
_cell.angle_alpha   90.00
_cell.angle_beta   90.00
_cell.angle_gamma   90.00
#
_symmetry.space_group_name_H-M   'P 1'
#
loop_
_entity.id
_entity.type
_entity.pdbx_description
1 polymer ?
#
loop_
_entity_poly.entity_id
_entity_poly.type
_entity_poly.pdbx_seq_one_letter_code
_entity_poly.pdbx_strand_id
1 'polypeptide(L)'
;MDFSAIGKKIKELRKAAGFSQKDLAKDICTQAQISKIEKGDVLPLASTLYFISQRLGVDINYFFEHGTTPRLDYVQEVNNQLRIARRNLDYPLIKEIVKSEERNPLFTSNKKNFQNLLWHKGIYKYHVDHQLEQALSFIDRAINLTFEKVWSEREIEILNSKGILLYEAGRYTEALHIYLQAMNHLEGILYLNDETVRSRLLYNTAKTYTDLKDYDRSTRLCHEAIESCLEKDQLFLLGHLHYHIGFNYELQEQFVLAKKYMEQALDIFRLQRDERYNDYIRGKVAIFDRNIQ
;
A
#
# COMPACT_ATOMS: atom_id res chain seq x y z
N MET A 1 15.56 -8.48 -17.99
CA MET A 1 16.49 -8.22 -16.88
C MET A 1 17.88 -8.06 -17.50
N ASP A 2 18.55 -6.95 -17.25
CA ASP A 2 19.93 -6.75 -17.72
C ASP A 2 20.90 -7.35 -16.68
N PHE A 3 21.33 -8.58 -16.92
CA PHE A 3 22.21 -9.31 -16.00
C PHE A 3 23.65 -8.79 -15.99
N SER A 4 24.00 -7.91 -16.94
CA SER A 4 25.28 -7.19 -16.90
C SER A 4 25.38 -6.32 -15.64
N ALA A 5 24.28 -5.73 -15.20
CA ALA A 5 24.27 -4.88 -14.01
C ALA A 5 24.42 -5.68 -12.71
N ILE A 6 23.86 -6.89 -12.62
CA ILE A 6 24.14 -7.82 -11.49
C ILE A 6 25.64 -8.15 -11.42
N GLY A 7 26.25 -8.52 -12.56
CA GLY A 7 27.67 -8.83 -12.63
C GLY A 7 28.56 -7.67 -12.18
N LYS A 8 28.23 -6.45 -12.62
CA LYS A 8 28.93 -5.23 -12.17
C LYS A 8 28.82 -5.03 -10.67
N LYS A 9 27.65 -5.25 -10.08
CA LYS A 9 27.45 -5.07 -8.63
C LYS A 9 28.20 -6.09 -7.78
N ILE A 10 28.24 -7.35 -8.22
CA ILE A 10 29.08 -8.39 -7.59
C ILE A 10 30.56 -7.95 -7.62
N LYS A 11 31.03 -7.46 -8.77
CA LYS A 11 32.41 -6.99 -8.94
C LYS A 11 32.74 -5.80 -8.03
N GLU A 12 31.83 -4.84 -7.90
CA GLU A 12 31.98 -3.68 -7.01
C GLU A 12 32.12 -4.12 -5.55
N LEU A 13 31.18 -4.93 -5.03
CA LEU A 13 31.22 -5.41 -3.65
C LEU A 13 32.44 -6.28 -3.38
N ARG A 14 32.79 -7.18 -4.31
CA ARG A 14 33.99 -8.02 -4.18
C ARG A 14 35.24 -7.17 -4.00
N LYS A 15 35.40 -6.13 -4.83
CA LYS A 15 36.54 -5.21 -4.74
C LYS A 15 36.53 -4.40 -3.44
N ALA A 16 35.37 -3.88 -3.03
CA ALA A 16 35.23 -3.15 -1.79
C ALA A 16 35.57 -4.00 -0.55
N ALA A 17 35.23 -5.28 -0.58
CA ALA A 17 35.55 -6.26 0.46
C ALA A 17 36.99 -6.83 0.36
N GLY A 18 37.79 -6.39 -0.62
CA GLY A 18 39.19 -6.82 -0.79
C GLY A 18 39.39 -8.24 -1.33
N PHE A 19 38.35 -8.90 -1.84
CA PHE A 19 38.46 -10.27 -2.37
C PHE A 19 39.01 -10.29 -3.80
N SER A 20 39.87 -11.26 -4.14
CA SER A 20 40.12 -11.63 -5.53
C SER A 20 38.94 -12.46 -6.08
N GLN A 21 38.86 -12.62 -7.42
CA GLN A 21 37.85 -13.51 -8.01
C GLN A 21 38.01 -14.97 -7.56
N LYS A 22 39.25 -15.38 -7.24
CA LYS A 22 39.54 -16.72 -6.72
C LYS A 22 39.03 -16.88 -5.29
N ASP A 23 39.19 -15.84 -4.46
CA ASP A 23 38.70 -15.85 -3.07
C ASP A 23 37.17 -15.88 -3.02
N LEU A 24 36.52 -15.08 -3.88
CA LEU A 24 35.06 -15.10 -3.98
C LEU A 24 34.55 -16.47 -4.47
N ALA A 25 35.25 -17.10 -5.41
CA ALA A 25 34.85 -18.38 -6.00
C ALA A 25 34.98 -19.58 -5.05
N LYS A 26 35.86 -19.51 -4.05
CA LYS A 26 36.24 -20.64 -3.19
C LYS A 26 35.01 -21.37 -2.60
N ASP A 27 34.89 -22.68 -2.76
CA ASP A 27 33.76 -23.48 -2.25
C ASP A 27 32.37 -23.09 -2.80
N ILE A 28 32.30 -22.26 -3.85
CA ILE A 28 31.05 -21.82 -4.51
C ILE A 28 31.04 -22.25 -5.98
N CYS A 29 32.07 -21.85 -6.74
CA CYS A 29 32.18 -22.09 -8.16
C CYS A 29 33.63 -21.92 -8.64
N THR A 30 33.85 -21.90 -9.96
CA THR A 30 35.21 -21.65 -10.50
C THR A 30 35.51 -20.16 -10.61
N GLN A 31 36.79 -19.78 -10.50
CA GLN A 31 37.21 -18.38 -10.72
C GLN A 31 36.83 -17.88 -12.13
N ALA A 32 36.92 -18.74 -13.13
CA ALA A 32 36.49 -18.44 -14.49
C ALA A 32 34.99 -18.13 -14.57
N GLN A 33 34.17 -18.85 -13.80
CA GLN A 33 32.74 -18.61 -13.72
C GLN A 33 32.43 -17.27 -13.04
N ILE A 34 33.10 -16.92 -11.94
CA ILE A 34 33.01 -15.56 -11.36
C ILE A 34 33.38 -14.49 -12.39
N SER A 35 34.47 -14.69 -13.15
CA SER A 35 34.86 -13.72 -14.18
C SER A 35 33.81 -13.55 -15.27
N LYS A 36 33.15 -14.63 -15.71
CA LYS A 36 32.07 -14.57 -16.70
C LYS A 36 30.83 -13.90 -16.14
N ILE A 37 30.46 -14.20 -14.89
CA ILE A 37 29.36 -13.55 -14.18
C ILE A 37 29.61 -12.04 -14.07
N GLU A 38 30.79 -11.62 -13.63
CA GLU A 38 31.13 -10.19 -13.46
C GLU A 38 31.12 -9.40 -14.77
N LYS A 39 31.34 -10.06 -15.92
CA LYS A 39 31.25 -9.45 -17.25
C LYS A 39 29.82 -9.40 -17.78
N GLY A 40 28.91 -10.19 -17.20
CA GLY A 40 27.56 -10.39 -17.71
C GLY A 40 27.49 -11.46 -18.81
N ASP A 41 28.55 -12.24 -19.03
CA ASP A 41 28.62 -13.28 -20.07
C ASP A 41 27.79 -14.52 -19.69
N VAL A 42 27.64 -14.78 -18.38
CA VAL A 42 26.92 -15.94 -17.85
C VAL A 42 26.06 -15.53 -16.65
N LEU A 43 24.84 -16.04 -16.63
CA LEU A 43 23.91 -15.95 -15.52
C LEU A 43 24.29 -16.91 -14.39
N PRO A 44 24.47 -16.44 -13.14
CA PRO A 44 24.66 -17.34 -12.02
C PRO A 44 23.37 -18.12 -11.73
N LEU A 45 23.51 -19.37 -11.28
CA LEU A 45 22.40 -20.09 -10.66
C LEU A 45 21.99 -19.38 -9.37
N ALA A 46 20.72 -19.51 -8.97
CA ALA A 46 20.21 -18.91 -7.73
C ALA A 46 21.03 -19.33 -6.49
N SER A 47 21.44 -20.60 -6.42
CA SER A 47 22.32 -21.12 -5.36
C SER A 47 23.70 -20.45 -5.36
N THR A 48 24.31 -20.28 -6.53
CA THR A 48 25.59 -19.57 -6.69
C THR A 48 25.46 -18.13 -6.23
N LEU A 49 24.40 -17.42 -6.64
CA LEU A 49 24.18 -16.04 -6.26
C LEU A 49 23.93 -15.90 -4.75
N TYR A 50 23.20 -16.84 -4.13
CA TYR A 50 23.00 -16.90 -2.69
C TYR A 50 24.30 -17.05 -1.91
N PHE A 51 25.16 -18.00 -2.29
CA PHE A 51 26.45 -18.16 -1.60
C PHE A 51 27.39 -16.95 -1.82
N ILE A 52 27.33 -16.33 -3.00
CA ILE A 52 28.04 -15.06 -3.27
C ILE A 52 27.54 -13.96 -2.32
N SER A 53 26.22 -13.85 -2.10
CA SER A 53 25.65 -12.84 -1.20
C SER A 53 26.09 -13.04 0.25
N GLN A 54 26.06 -14.29 0.73
CA GLN A 54 26.55 -14.67 2.05
C GLN A 54 28.02 -14.28 2.25
N ARG A 55 28.87 -14.57 1.25
CA ARG A 55 30.30 -14.23 1.35
C ARG A 55 30.58 -12.73 1.31
N LEU A 56 29.78 -11.98 0.57
CA LEU A 56 29.89 -10.53 0.48
C LEU A 56 29.16 -9.80 1.61
N GLY A 57 28.50 -10.53 2.53
CA GLY A 57 27.82 -9.96 3.68
C GLY A 57 26.58 -9.15 3.33
N VAL A 58 25.92 -9.46 2.21
CA VAL A 58 24.72 -8.76 1.76
C VAL A 58 23.55 -9.73 1.56
N ASP A 59 22.34 -9.21 1.70
CA ASP A 59 21.13 -9.93 1.32
C ASP A 59 21.13 -10.19 -0.20
N ILE A 60 20.64 -11.36 -0.63
CA ILE A 60 20.62 -11.71 -2.06
C ILE A 60 19.78 -10.71 -2.88
N ASN A 61 18.75 -10.12 -2.27
CA ASN A 61 17.90 -9.11 -2.88
C ASN A 61 18.69 -7.87 -3.30
N TYR A 62 19.79 -7.55 -2.62
CA TYR A 62 20.68 -6.43 -2.98
C TYR A 62 21.09 -6.47 -4.46
N PHE A 63 21.43 -7.65 -4.99
CA PHE A 63 21.86 -7.81 -6.37
C PHE A 63 20.70 -7.66 -7.36
N PHE A 64 19.51 -8.15 -7.01
CA PHE A 64 18.33 -8.00 -7.86
C PHE A 64 17.86 -6.56 -7.89
N GLU A 65 17.86 -5.91 -6.74
CA GLU A 65 17.51 -4.51 -6.54
C GLU A 65 18.43 -3.58 -7.34
N HIS A 66 19.73 -3.64 -7.09
CA HIS A 66 20.71 -2.73 -7.68
C HIS A 66 21.19 -3.15 -9.06
N GLY A 67 20.93 -4.40 -9.46
CA GLY A 67 21.35 -4.97 -10.73
C GLY A 67 20.26 -5.03 -11.80
N THR A 68 18.99 -4.71 -11.49
CA THR A 68 17.91 -4.72 -12.51
C THR A 68 17.30 -3.34 -12.77
N THR A 69 17.42 -2.41 -11.83
CA THR A 69 16.90 -1.05 -11.95
C THR A 69 18.06 -0.06 -11.76
N PRO A 70 18.52 0.63 -12.83
CA PRO A 70 19.45 1.73 -12.70
C PRO A 70 18.87 2.78 -11.74
N ARG A 71 19.64 3.24 -10.76
CA ARG A 71 19.17 4.18 -9.70
C ARG A 71 17.92 3.69 -8.96
N LEU A 72 17.93 2.45 -8.46
CA LEU A 72 16.83 1.95 -7.64
C LEU A 72 16.55 2.83 -6.42
N ASP A 73 17.60 3.36 -5.79
CA ASP A 73 17.54 4.32 -4.68
C ASP A 73 16.62 5.51 -5.03
N TYR A 74 16.77 6.07 -6.23
CA TYR A 74 15.90 7.14 -6.72
C TYR A 74 14.44 6.68 -6.87
N VAL A 75 14.21 5.50 -7.47
CA VAL A 75 12.86 4.95 -7.65
C VAL A 75 12.18 4.68 -6.30
N GLN A 76 12.93 4.13 -5.34
CA GLN A 76 12.46 3.86 -3.98
C GLN A 76 12.09 5.17 -3.27
N GLU A 77 12.92 6.21 -3.41
CA GLU A 77 12.66 7.52 -2.81
C GLU A 77 11.38 8.15 -3.39
N VAL A 78 11.23 8.18 -4.72
CA VAL A 78 9.99 8.67 -5.36
C VAL A 78 8.76 7.88 -4.87
N ASN A 79 8.86 6.55 -4.83
CA ASN A 79 7.76 5.70 -4.37
C ASN A 79 7.40 5.98 -2.90
N ASN A 80 8.41 6.25 -2.06
CA ASN A 80 8.22 6.62 -0.67
C ASN A 80 7.54 7.99 -0.54
N GLN A 81 7.98 8.99 -1.30
CA GLN A 81 7.36 10.32 -1.33
C GLN A 81 5.90 10.26 -1.77
N LEU A 82 5.59 9.49 -2.83
CA LEU A 82 4.21 9.28 -3.27
C LEU A 82 3.35 8.62 -2.18
N ARG A 83 3.89 7.62 -1.48
CA ARG A 83 3.22 6.96 -0.34
C ARG A 83 2.93 7.93 0.80
N ILE A 84 3.91 8.76 1.17
CA ILE A 84 3.76 9.76 2.24
C ILE A 84 2.75 10.83 1.83
N ALA A 85 2.86 11.39 0.63
CA ALA A 85 1.92 12.38 0.10
C ALA A 85 0.48 11.84 0.08
N ARG A 86 0.29 10.59 -0.38
CA ARG A 86 -1.03 9.93 -0.35
C ARG A 86 -1.57 9.76 1.06
N ARG A 87 -0.74 9.37 2.03
CA ARG A 87 -1.15 9.22 3.43
C ARG A 87 -1.56 10.57 4.07
N ASN A 88 -0.89 11.65 3.66
CA ASN A 88 -1.16 13.00 4.15
C ASN A 88 -2.23 13.73 3.31
N LEU A 89 -2.80 13.07 2.30
CA LEU A 89 -3.77 13.64 1.36
C LEU A 89 -3.23 14.86 0.58
N ASP A 90 -1.91 14.94 0.40
CA ASP A 90 -1.24 16.01 -0.36
C ASP A 90 -1.26 15.68 -1.86
N TYR A 91 -2.46 15.81 -2.44
CA TYR A 91 -2.70 15.54 -3.86
C TYR A 91 -1.95 16.48 -4.82
N PRO A 92 -1.75 17.78 -4.51
CA PRO A 92 -0.89 18.65 -5.31
C PRO A 92 0.55 18.13 -5.42
N LEU A 93 1.16 17.69 -4.31
CA LEU A 93 2.50 17.11 -4.34
C LEU A 93 2.55 15.81 -5.17
N ILE A 94 1.53 14.95 -5.05
CA ILE A 94 1.42 13.76 -5.91
C ILE A 94 1.42 14.15 -7.39
N LYS A 95 0.69 15.20 -7.77
CA LYS A 95 0.64 15.69 -9.15
C LYS A 95 2.00 16.19 -9.64
N GLU A 96 2.74 16.91 -8.81
CA GLU A 96 4.08 17.39 -9.13
C GLU A 96 5.06 16.24 -9.37
N ILE A 97 5.12 15.28 -8.42
CA ILE A 97 5.99 14.10 -8.52
C ILE A 97 5.64 13.27 -9.75
N VAL A 98 4.35 12.98 -9.99
CA VAL A 98 3.96 12.15 -11.14
C VAL A 98 4.31 12.84 -12.46
N LYS A 99 4.16 14.18 -12.54
CA LYS A 99 4.52 14.94 -13.74
C LYS A 99 6.04 15.00 -13.99
N SER A 100 6.87 15.00 -12.96
CA SER A 100 8.33 14.93 -13.16
C SER A 100 8.76 13.57 -13.69
N GLU A 101 8.07 12.49 -13.27
CA GLU A 101 8.47 11.12 -13.60
C GLU A 101 7.78 10.51 -14.82
N GLU A 102 6.70 11.11 -15.36
CA GLU A 102 5.92 10.49 -16.45
C GLU A 102 6.70 10.30 -17.76
N ARG A 103 7.85 10.98 -17.92
CA ARG A 103 8.77 10.82 -19.06
C ARG A 103 10.04 10.08 -18.70
N ASN A 104 10.24 9.70 -17.44
CA ASN A 104 11.45 9.08 -16.96
C ASN A 104 11.47 7.58 -17.33
N PRO A 105 12.47 7.10 -18.12
CA PRO A 105 12.59 5.70 -18.50
C PRO A 105 12.63 4.72 -17.33
N LEU A 106 13.11 5.15 -16.15
CA LEU A 106 13.15 4.33 -14.93
C LEU A 106 11.76 3.89 -14.48
N PHE A 107 10.75 4.71 -14.77
CA PHE A 107 9.37 4.38 -14.48
C PHE A 107 8.68 3.81 -15.70
N THR A 108 8.75 4.47 -16.85
CA THR A 108 7.96 4.09 -18.03
C THR A 108 8.38 2.76 -18.65
N SER A 109 9.65 2.35 -18.52
CA SER A 109 10.15 1.08 -19.07
C SER A 109 9.91 -0.12 -18.15
N ASN A 110 9.61 0.12 -16.88
CA ASN A 110 9.35 -0.94 -15.89
C ASN A 110 7.85 -0.98 -15.58
N LYS A 111 7.18 -2.10 -15.89
CA LYS A 111 5.74 -2.26 -15.69
C LYS A 111 5.27 -1.95 -14.26
N LYS A 112 6.02 -2.37 -13.22
CA LYS A 112 5.64 -2.14 -11.81
C LYS A 112 5.78 -0.66 -11.42
N ASN A 113 6.86 -0.02 -11.84
CA ASN A 113 7.06 1.40 -11.57
C ASN A 113 6.03 2.25 -12.33
N PHE A 114 5.75 1.89 -13.59
CA PHE A 114 4.74 2.58 -14.39
C PHE A 114 3.32 2.36 -13.84
N GLN A 115 2.99 1.17 -13.33
CA GLN A 115 1.74 0.93 -12.60
C GLN A 115 1.63 1.91 -11.43
N ASN A 116 2.68 2.07 -10.64
CA ASN A 116 2.66 2.97 -9.49
C ASN A 116 2.43 4.44 -9.91
N LEU A 117 3.05 4.89 -11.01
CA LEU A 117 2.80 6.22 -11.55
C LEU A 117 1.36 6.38 -12.05
N LEU A 118 0.83 5.41 -12.79
CA LEU A 118 -0.54 5.46 -13.30
C LEU A 118 -1.57 5.46 -12.17
N TRP A 119 -1.33 4.68 -11.11
CA TRP A 119 -2.16 4.68 -9.91
C TRP A 119 -2.25 6.08 -9.29
N HIS A 120 -1.09 6.70 -9.01
CA HIS A 120 -1.05 8.04 -8.43
C HIS A 120 -1.52 9.13 -9.40
N LYS A 121 -1.39 8.89 -10.71
CA LYS A 121 -1.98 9.73 -11.76
C LYS A 121 -3.50 9.74 -11.68
N GLY A 122 -4.11 8.57 -11.49
CA GLY A 122 -5.55 8.44 -11.24
C GLY A 122 -5.99 9.23 -10.02
N ILE A 123 -5.27 9.09 -8.90
CA ILE A 123 -5.57 9.81 -7.65
C ILE A 123 -5.59 11.34 -7.88
N TYR A 124 -4.51 11.93 -8.38
CA TYR A 124 -4.50 13.40 -8.53
C TYR A 124 -5.47 13.88 -9.63
N LYS A 125 -5.74 13.06 -10.65
CA LYS A 125 -6.70 13.40 -11.71
C LYS A 125 -8.11 13.62 -11.15
N TYR A 126 -8.47 12.89 -10.11
CA TYR A 126 -9.72 13.12 -9.40
C TYR A 126 -9.61 14.32 -8.44
N HIS A 127 -8.69 14.28 -7.47
CA HIS A 127 -8.70 15.27 -6.37
C HIS A 127 -8.19 16.67 -6.77
N VAL A 128 -7.37 16.79 -7.81
CA VAL A 128 -6.80 18.08 -8.26
C VAL A 128 -7.42 18.54 -9.57
N ASP A 129 -7.60 17.64 -10.54
CA ASP A 129 -8.12 18.02 -11.86
C ASP A 129 -9.65 17.86 -11.96
N HIS A 130 -10.30 17.28 -10.96
CA HIS A 130 -11.76 17.02 -10.93
C HIS A 130 -12.28 16.20 -12.13
N GLN A 131 -11.46 15.26 -12.62
CA GLN A 131 -11.74 14.44 -13.80
C GLN A 131 -11.94 12.96 -13.42
N LEU A 132 -13.12 12.61 -12.90
CA LEU A 132 -13.44 11.25 -12.43
C LEU A 132 -13.22 10.17 -13.50
N GLU A 133 -13.79 10.31 -14.69
CA GLU A 133 -13.70 9.26 -15.72
C GLU A 133 -12.25 9.05 -16.21
N GLN A 134 -11.46 10.13 -16.29
CA GLN A 134 -10.04 9.99 -16.60
C GLN A 134 -9.28 9.31 -15.45
N ALA A 135 -9.61 9.66 -14.21
CA ALA A 135 -9.01 9.04 -13.03
C ALA A 135 -9.26 7.52 -13.04
N LEU A 136 -10.51 7.09 -13.22
CA LEU A 136 -10.88 5.67 -13.32
C LEU A 136 -10.17 4.97 -14.49
N SER A 137 -10.06 5.62 -15.64
CA SER A 137 -9.31 5.09 -16.78
C SER A 137 -7.82 4.85 -16.46
N PHE A 138 -7.17 5.79 -15.75
CA PHE A 138 -5.78 5.60 -15.33
C PHE A 138 -5.62 4.48 -14.30
N ILE A 139 -6.57 4.36 -13.36
CA ILE A 139 -6.60 3.28 -12.38
C ILE A 139 -6.73 1.92 -13.07
N ASP A 140 -7.66 1.77 -14.01
CA ASP A 140 -7.86 0.51 -14.73
C ASP A 140 -6.65 0.14 -15.60
N ARG A 141 -6.02 1.15 -16.22
CA ARG A 141 -4.75 0.95 -16.93
C ARG A 141 -3.62 0.52 -16.00
N ALA A 142 -3.58 1.02 -14.77
CA ALA A 142 -2.57 0.62 -13.78
C ALA A 142 -2.71 -0.87 -13.40
N ILE A 143 -3.95 -1.34 -13.17
CA ILE A 143 -4.23 -2.75 -12.87
C ILE A 143 -3.84 -3.64 -14.06
N ASN A 144 -4.33 -3.31 -15.26
CA ASN A 144 -4.11 -4.11 -16.47
C ASN A 144 -2.64 -4.20 -16.92
N LEU A 145 -1.76 -3.32 -16.41
CA LEU A 145 -0.37 -3.30 -16.80
C LEU A 145 0.44 -4.47 -16.22
N THR A 146 0.07 -4.92 -15.03
CA THR A 146 0.78 -5.96 -14.26
C THR A 146 -0.09 -7.16 -13.91
N PHE A 147 -1.42 -7.02 -13.94
CA PHE A 147 -2.32 -8.13 -13.75
C PHE A 147 -2.22 -9.12 -14.90
N GLU A 148 -1.98 -10.40 -14.58
CA GLU A 148 -1.99 -11.49 -15.54
C GLU A 148 -3.03 -12.56 -15.18
N LYS A 149 -2.85 -13.23 -14.03
CA LYS A 149 -3.77 -14.27 -13.54
C LYS A 149 -4.02 -14.22 -12.03
N VAL A 150 -3.09 -13.65 -11.28
CA VAL A 150 -3.13 -13.62 -9.81
C VAL A 150 -3.16 -12.16 -9.36
N TRP A 151 -4.08 -11.85 -8.47
CA TRP A 151 -4.15 -10.55 -7.81
C TRP A 151 -3.03 -10.43 -6.79
N SER A 152 -2.23 -9.37 -6.88
CA SER A 152 -1.27 -9.04 -5.84
C SER A 152 -1.85 -8.00 -4.89
N GLU A 153 -1.23 -7.88 -3.72
CA GLU A 153 -1.49 -6.82 -2.76
C GLU A 153 -1.54 -5.43 -3.41
N ARG A 154 -0.68 -5.16 -4.39
CA ARG A 154 -0.66 -3.88 -5.10
C ARG A 154 -1.94 -3.64 -5.89
N GLU A 155 -2.46 -4.64 -6.61
CA GLU A 155 -3.74 -4.47 -7.30
C GLU A 155 -4.90 -4.26 -6.31
N ILE A 156 -4.85 -4.88 -5.12
CA ILE A 156 -5.84 -4.65 -4.06
C ILE A 156 -5.79 -3.20 -3.56
N GLU A 157 -4.60 -2.63 -3.33
CA GLU A 157 -4.47 -1.23 -2.94
C GLU A 157 -5.01 -0.25 -4.00
N ILE A 158 -4.79 -0.58 -5.27
CA ILE A 158 -5.29 0.21 -6.41
C ILE A 158 -6.82 0.12 -6.49
N LEU A 159 -7.40 -1.07 -6.31
CA LEU A 159 -8.86 -1.25 -6.21
C LEU A 159 -9.46 -0.50 -5.03
N ASN A 160 -8.79 -0.51 -3.87
CA ASN A 160 -9.23 0.27 -2.72
C ASN A 160 -9.27 1.77 -3.06
N SER A 161 -8.25 2.26 -3.78
CA SER A 161 -8.24 3.64 -4.27
C SER A 161 -9.38 3.89 -5.26
N LYS A 162 -9.64 2.98 -6.22
CA LYS A 162 -10.78 3.07 -7.15
C LYS A 162 -12.10 3.22 -6.42
N GLY A 163 -12.32 2.40 -5.38
CA GLY A 163 -13.49 2.47 -4.53
C GLY A 163 -13.61 3.82 -3.82
N ILE A 164 -12.51 4.38 -3.32
CA ILE A 164 -12.50 5.70 -2.66
C ILE A 164 -12.93 6.79 -3.66
N LEU A 165 -12.38 6.79 -4.87
CA LEU A 165 -12.75 7.77 -5.90
C LEU A 165 -14.24 7.69 -6.28
N LEU A 166 -14.77 6.47 -6.42
CA LEU A 166 -16.20 6.25 -6.70
C LEU A 166 -17.08 6.70 -5.54
N TYR A 167 -16.67 6.36 -4.31
CA TYR A 167 -17.37 6.73 -3.09
C TYR A 167 -17.46 8.26 -2.94
N GLU A 168 -16.33 8.96 -3.09
CA GLU A 168 -16.30 10.43 -2.97
C GLU A 168 -17.08 11.12 -4.10
N ALA A 169 -17.20 10.46 -5.26
CA ALA A 169 -18.08 10.91 -6.34
C ALA A 169 -19.58 10.61 -6.12
N GLY A 170 -19.95 10.01 -4.98
CA GLY A 170 -21.34 9.63 -4.67
C GLY A 170 -21.83 8.36 -5.37
N ARG A 171 -20.95 7.63 -6.08
CA ARG A 171 -21.28 6.37 -6.78
C ARG A 171 -21.18 5.18 -5.82
N TYR A 172 -21.95 5.22 -4.73
CA TYR A 172 -21.82 4.29 -3.60
C TYR A 172 -22.00 2.82 -3.98
N THR A 173 -22.98 2.49 -4.83
CA THR A 173 -23.22 1.11 -5.27
C THR A 173 -22.03 0.55 -6.06
N GLU A 174 -21.40 1.37 -6.88
CA GLU A 174 -20.22 0.97 -7.66
C GLU A 174 -18.99 0.87 -6.77
N ALA A 175 -18.80 1.81 -5.84
CA ALA A 175 -17.75 1.73 -4.83
C ALA A 175 -17.87 0.43 -4.03
N LEU A 176 -19.07 0.09 -3.56
CA LEU A 176 -19.34 -1.15 -2.83
C LEU A 176 -19.00 -2.38 -3.68
N HIS A 177 -19.39 -2.40 -4.95
CA HIS A 177 -19.03 -3.50 -5.85
C HIS A 177 -17.51 -3.69 -5.94
N ILE A 178 -16.77 -2.59 -6.14
CA ILE A 178 -15.30 -2.62 -6.20
C ILE A 178 -14.69 -3.11 -4.88
N TYR A 179 -15.18 -2.64 -3.73
CA TYR A 179 -14.65 -3.08 -2.44
C TYR A 179 -14.90 -4.56 -2.17
N LEU A 180 -16.09 -5.07 -2.50
CA LEU A 180 -16.40 -6.51 -2.35
C LEU A 180 -15.55 -7.38 -3.28
N GLN A 181 -15.30 -6.92 -4.51
CA GLN A 181 -14.35 -7.58 -5.41
C GLN A 181 -12.94 -7.60 -4.82
N ALA A 182 -12.45 -6.47 -4.30
CA ALA A 182 -11.14 -6.38 -3.68
C ALA A 182 -11.01 -7.30 -2.45
N MET A 183 -12.04 -7.39 -1.61
CA MET A 183 -12.08 -8.32 -0.47
C MET A 183 -12.02 -9.77 -0.90
N ASN A 184 -12.82 -10.17 -1.91
CA ASN A 184 -12.80 -11.54 -2.44
C ASN A 184 -11.43 -11.90 -3.04
N HIS A 185 -10.75 -10.95 -3.69
CA HIS A 185 -9.39 -11.18 -4.19
C HIS A 185 -8.35 -11.26 -3.06
N LEU A 186 -8.54 -10.50 -1.99
CA LEU A 186 -7.67 -10.50 -0.81
C LEU A 186 -7.67 -11.86 -0.09
N GLU A 187 -8.80 -12.58 -0.06
CA GLU A 187 -8.89 -13.93 0.52
C GLU A 187 -7.97 -14.95 -0.16
N GLY A 188 -7.64 -14.73 -1.44
CA GLY A 188 -6.72 -15.58 -2.19
C GLY A 188 -5.23 -15.28 -1.95
N ILE A 189 -4.90 -14.23 -1.17
CA ILE A 189 -3.52 -13.80 -0.94
C ILE A 189 -3.01 -14.38 0.38
N LEU A 190 -2.02 -15.28 0.29
CA LEU A 190 -1.46 -15.99 1.45
C LEU A 190 -0.54 -15.14 2.33
N TYR A 191 0.07 -14.09 1.77
CA TYR A 191 1.04 -13.26 2.47
C TYR A 191 0.87 -11.79 2.06
N LEU A 192 0.72 -10.92 3.04
CA LEU A 192 0.61 -9.47 2.89
C LEU A 192 1.85 -8.81 3.48
N ASN A 193 2.44 -7.87 2.75
CA ASN A 193 3.49 -7.01 3.30
C ASN A 193 2.89 -5.92 4.18
N ASP A 194 1.75 -5.36 3.77
CA ASP A 194 0.98 -4.38 4.53
C ASP A 194 -0.32 -5.00 5.04
N GLU A 195 -0.26 -5.48 6.27
CA GLU A 195 -1.40 -6.09 6.96
C GLU A 195 -2.58 -5.12 7.19
N THR A 196 -2.36 -3.80 7.06
CA THR A 196 -3.43 -2.78 7.21
C THR A 196 -4.36 -2.72 6.00
N VAL A 197 -4.02 -3.36 4.88
CA VAL A 197 -4.86 -3.39 3.66
C VAL A 197 -6.25 -3.94 3.97
N ARG A 198 -6.33 -5.02 4.77
CA ARG A 198 -7.61 -5.63 5.15
C ARG A 198 -8.49 -4.65 5.93
N SER A 199 -7.94 -4.03 6.98
CA SER A 199 -8.68 -3.09 7.83
C SER A 199 -9.13 -1.85 7.06
N ARG A 200 -8.32 -1.35 6.11
CA ARG A 200 -8.70 -0.23 5.22
C ARG A 200 -9.88 -0.59 4.32
N LEU A 201 -9.86 -1.78 3.71
CA LEU A 201 -10.97 -2.25 2.88
C LEU A 201 -12.24 -2.42 3.70
N LEU A 202 -12.19 -3.12 4.83
CA LEU A 202 -13.35 -3.32 5.70
C LEU A 202 -13.94 -1.98 6.15
N TYR A 203 -13.10 -1.03 6.57
CA TYR A 203 -13.54 0.31 6.98
C TYR A 203 -14.23 1.07 5.83
N ASN A 204 -13.64 1.06 4.63
CA ASN A 204 -14.23 1.74 3.47
C ASN A 204 -15.54 1.07 3.01
N THR A 205 -15.62 -0.26 3.06
CA THR A 205 -16.86 -1.00 2.80
C THR A 205 -17.94 -0.67 3.83
N ALA A 206 -17.59 -0.64 5.12
CA ALA A 206 -18.51 -0.28 6.19
C ALA A 206 -19.09 1.13 5.99
N LYS A 207 -18.21 2.10 5.74
CA LYS A 207 -18.60 3.48 5.42
C LYS A 207 -19.58 3.55 4.26
N THR A 208 -19.33 2.77 3.21
CA THR A 208 -20.22 2.70 2.04
C THR A 208 -21.58 2.09 2.38
N TYR A 209 -21.64 1.05 3.22
CA TYR A 209 -22.90 0.51 3.71
C TYR A 209 -23.69 1.51 4.56
N THR A 210 -23.01 2.32 5.38
CA THR A 210 -23.66 3.40 6.15
C THR A 210 -24.33 4.43 5.24
N ASP A 211 -23.66 4.88 4.17
CA ASP A 211 -24.28 5.80 3.19
C ASP A 211 -25.42 5.17 2.39
N LEU A 212 -25.38 3.85 2.22
CA LEU A 212 -26.49 3.05 1.67
C LEU A 212 -27.57 2.72 2.72
N LYS A 213 -27.45 3.23 3.95
CA LYS A 213 -28.37 3.04 5.09
C LYS A 213 -28.47 1.61 5.61
N ASP A 214 -27.52 0.74 5.27
CA ASP A 214 -27.40 -0.62 5.84
C ASP A 214 -26.44 -0.58 7.05
N TYR A 215 -26.93 0.00 8.14
CA TYR A 215 -26.14 0.20 9.36
C TYR A 215 -25.72 -1.11 10.01
N ASP A 216 -26.53 -2.16 9.89
CA ASP A 216 -26.23 -3.46 10.49
C ASP A 216 -25.05 -4.15 9.80
N ARG A 217 -24.97 -4.12 8.46
CA ARG A 217 -23.79 -4.63 7.74
C ARG A 217 -22.56 -3.78 8.03
N SER A 218 -22.71 -2.45 8.04
CA SER A 218 -21.61 -1.54 8.37
C SER A 218 -21.01 -1.86 9.74
N THR A 219 -21.84 -1.96 10.79
CA THR A 219 -21.39 -2.27 12.15
C THR A 219 -20.74 -3.64 12.25
N ARG A 220 -21.27 -4.67 11.56
CA ARG A 220 -20.62 -6.01 11.52
C ARG A 220 -19.22 -5.96 10.91
N LEU A 221 -19.04 -5.24 9.80
CA LEU A 221 -17.74 -5.09 9.15
C LEU A 221 -16.76 -4.31 10.02
N CYS A 222 -17.23 -3.29 10.74
CA CYS A 222 -16.39 -2.60 11.70
C CYS A 222 -15.92 -3.52 12.82
N HIS A 223 -16.78 -4.38 13.35
CA HIS A 223 -16.39 -5.39 14.33
C HIS A 223 -15.35 -6.36 13.78
N GLU A 224 -15.56 -6.90 12.57
CA GLU A 224 -14.56 -7.75 11.91
C GLU A 224 -13.20 -7.06 11.75
N ALA A 225 -13.21 -5.77 11.37
CA ALA A 225 -11.99 -5.00 11.24
C ALA A 225 -11.30 -4.73 12.59
N ILE A 226 -12.07 -4.55 13.67
CA ILE A 226 -11.54 -4.40 15.03
C ILE A 226 -10.83 -5.69 15.45
N GLU A 227 -11.46 -6.85 15.28
CA GLU A 227 -10.83 -8.15 15.60
C GLU A 227 -9.54 -8.34 14.80
N SER A 228 -9.56 -8.06 13.49
CA SER A 228 -8.34 -8.13 12.67
C SER A 228 -7.26 -7.13 13.10
N CYS A 229 -7.61 -5.98 13.66
CA CYS A 229 -6.64 -5.03 14.19
C CYS A 229 -6.04 -5.56 15.50
N LEU A 230 -6.85 -6.15 16.39
CA LEU A 230 -6.41 -6.70 17.67
C LEU A 230 -5.52 -7.93 17.49
N GLU A 231 -5.88 -8.85 16.60
CA GLU A 231 -5.07 -10.05 16.29
C GLU A 231 -3.65 -9.72 15.79
N LYS A 232 -3.47 -8.51 15.22
CA LYS A 232 -2.21 -8.07 14.61
C LYS A 232 -1.54 -6.93 15.38
N ASP A 233 -2.02 -6.61 16.58
CA ASP A 233 -1.53 -5.51 17.43
C ASP A 233 -1.50 -4.15 16.71
N GLN A 234 -2.49 -3.86 15.86
CA GLN A 234 -2.58 -2.66 15.03
C GLN A 234 -3.53 -1.61 15.59
N LEU A 235 -2.99 -0.45 15.98
CA LEU A 235 -3.82 0.68 16.40
C LEU A 235 -4.30 1.56 15.23
N PHE A 236 -3.70 1.47 14.04
CA PHE A 236 -3.82 2.44 12.94
C PHE A 236 -5.27 2.89 12.62
N LEU A 237 -6.23 1.96 12.50
CA LEU A 237 -7.65 2.27 12.23
C LEU A 237 -8.59 2.05 13.41
N LEU A 238 -8.09 1.59 14.55
CA LEU A 238 -8.92 1.11 15.65
C LEU A 238 -9.86 2.21 16.17
N GLY A 239 -9.36 3.42 16.40
CA GLY A 239 -10.18 4.56 16.85
C GLY A 239 -11.25 4.95 15.81
N HIS A 240 -10.91 4.92 14.52
CA HIS A 240 -11.85 5.23 13.43
C HIS A 240 -12.98 4.20 13.35
N LEU A 241 -12.67 2.92 13.58
CA LEU A 241 -13.65 1.83 13.58
C LEU A 241 -14.64 1.96 14.74
N HIS A 242 -14.16 2.21 15.97
CA HIS A 242 -15.01 2.48 17.12
C HIS A 242 -15.89 3.71 16.88
N TYR A 243 -15.32 4.80 16.35
CA TYR A 243 -16.09 5.99 16.02
C TYR A 243 -17.20 5.67 14.99
N HIS A 244 -16.89 4.88 13.96
CA HIS A 244 -17.85 4.57 12.92
C HIS A 244 -19.03 3.71 13.42
N ILE A 245 -18.76 2.76 14.33
CA ILE A 245 -19.83 2.03 15.02
C ILE A 245 -20.69 3.00 15.84
N GLY A 246 -20.06 3.91 16.60
CA GLY A 246 -20.78 4.93 17.35
C GLY A 246 -21.65 5.82 16.46
N PHE A 247 -21.15 6.19 15.28
CA PHE A 247 -21.86 6.97 14.28
C PHE A 247 -23.06 6.20 13.69
N ASN A 248 -22.92 4.91 13.42
CA ASN A 248 -24.06 4.08 12.98
C ASN A 248 -25.16 4.02 14.05
N TYR A 249 -24.80 3.83 15.32
CA TYR A 249 -25.79 3.84 16.41
C TYR A 249 -26.44 5.21 16.61
N GLU A 250 -25.71 6.29 16.40
CA GLU A 250 -26.28 7.64 16.40
C GLU A 250 -27.35 7.79 15.31
N LEU A 251 -27.08 7.31 14.08
CA LEU A 251 -28.04 7.34 12.97
C LEU A 251 -29.28 6.45 13.22
N GLN A 252 -29.15 5.46 14.10
CA GLN A 252 -30.24 4.61 14.57
C GLN A 252 -30.91 5.13 15.86
N GLU A 253 -30.53 6.32 16.35
CA GLU A 253 -31.02 6.94 17.59
C GLU A 253 -30.74 6.10 18.86
N GLN A 254 -29.79 5.18 18.81
CA GLN A 254 -29.35 4.35 19.94
C GLN A 254 -28.24 5.06 20.72
N PHE A 255 -28.57 6.19 21.34
CA PHE A 255 -27.60 7.12 21.94
C PHE A 255 -26.70 6.50 23.03
N VAL A 256 -27.19 5.53 23.79
CA VAL A 256 -26.39 4.82 24.82
C VAL A 256 -25.23 4.05 24.18
N LEU A 257 -25.49 3.33 23.09
CA LEU A 257 -24.45 2.59 22.36
C LEU A 257 -23.55 3.55 21.58
N ALA A 258 -24.12 4.58 20.95
CA ALA A 258 -23.37 5.61 20.25
C ALA A 258 -22.31 6.24 21.17
N LYS A 259 -22.72 6.67 22.37
CA LYS A 259 -21.83 7.23 23.40
C LYS A 259 -20.71 6.26 23.75
N LYS A 260 -21.03 5.01 24.12
CA LYS A 260 -20.06 3.99 24.51
C LYS A 260 -18.93 3.84 23.48
N TYR A 261 -19.29 3.69 22.19
CA TYR A 261 -18.31 3.50 21.13
C TYR A 261 -17.53 4.77 20.80
N MET A 262 -18.15 5.95 20.89
CA MET A 262 -17.46 7.23 20.70
C MET A 262 -16.46 7.54 21.82
N GLU A 263 -16.75 7.16 23.07
CA GLU A 263 -15.80 7.26 24.19
C GLU A 263 -14.59 6.35 24.00
N GLN A 264 -14.81 5.11 23.56
CA GLN A 264 -13.71 4.20 23.20
C GLN A 264 -12.83 4.77 22.08
N ALA A 265 -13.44 5.38 21.06
CA ALA A 265 -12.70 6.04 20.00
C ALA A 265 -11.81 7.18 20.53
N LEU A 266 -12.34 8.02 21.43
CA LEU A 266 -11.57 9.09 22.08
C LEU A 266 -10.38 8.56 22.88
N ASP A 267 -10.55 7.46 23.61
CA ASP A 267 -9.45 6.84 24.35
C ASP A 267 -8.33 6.36 23.43
N ILE A 268 -8.68 5.75 22.29
CA ILE A 268 -7.70 5.27 21.30
C ILE A 268 -7.01 6.47 20.61
N PHE A 269 -7.76 7.48 20.18
CA PHE A 269 -7.19 8.68 19.56
C PHE A 269 -6.22 9.40 20.50
N ARG A 270 -6.52 9.46 21.80
CA ARG A 270 -5.58 9.96 22.82
C ARG A 270 -4.28 9.15 22.86
N LEU A 271 -4.35 7.81 22.81
CA LEU A 271 -3.15 6.96 22.78
C LEU A 271 -2.31 7.18 21.52
N GLN A 272 -2.96 7.43 20.38
CA GLN A 272 -2.30 7.70 19.10
C GLN A 272 -1.78 9.14 18.97
N ARG A 273 -2.10 10.03 19.92
CA ARG A 273 -1.86 11.48 19.83
C ARG A 273 -2.48 12.10 18.57
N ASP A 274 -3.63 11.57 18.16
CA ASP A 274 -4.41 12.07 17.03
C ASP A 274 -5.58 12.89 17.56
N GLU A 275 -5.47 14.22 17.54
CA GLU A 275 -6.49 15.10 18.12
C GLU A 275 -7.49 15.66 17.11
N ARG A 276 -7.35 15.30 15.83
CA ARG A 276 -8.08 15.92 14.70
C ARG A 276 -9.60 15.89 14.86
N TYR A 277 -10.14 14.88 15.54
CA TYR A 277 -11.59 14.65 15.66
C TYR A 277 -12.11 14.74 17.09
N ASN A 278 -11.26 14.99 18.08
CA ASN A 278 -11.63 14.83 19.49
C ASN A 278 -12.73 15.80 19.93
N ASP A 279 -12.63 17.08 19.56
CA ASP A 279 -13.62 18.08 19.95
C ASP A 279 -14.98 17.85 19.30
N TYR A 280 -14.98 17.41 18.03
CA TYR A 280 -16.19 17.01 17.32
C TYR A 280 -16.90 15.85 18.04
N ILE A 281 -16.16 14.80 18.39
CA ILE A 281 -16.71 13.61 19.05
C ILE A 281 -17.23 13.95 20.45
N ARG A 282 -16.49 14.75 21.23
CA ARG A 282 -16.94 15.22 22.55
C ARG A 282 -18.23 16.04 22.47
N GLY A 283 -18.34 16.90 21.45
CA GLY A 283 -19.57 17.65 21.18
C GLY A 283 -20.77 16.75 20.97
N LYS A 284 -20.61 15.65 20.21
CA LYS A 284 -21.66 14.65 20.02
C LYS A 284 -22.04 13.92 21.30
N VAL A 285 -21.05 13.45 22.06
CA VAL A 285 -21.28 12.75 23.33
C VAL A 285 -22.10 13.61 24.30
N ALA A 286 -21.79 14.91 24.39
CA ALA A 286 -22.56 15.84 25.24
C ALA A 286 -24.01 16.04 24.80
N ILE A 287 -24.31 15.91 23.50
CA ILE A 287 -25.68 15.95 22.97
C ILE A 287 -26.42 14.66 23.35
N PHE A 288 -25.75 13.50 23.23
CA PHE A 288 -26.36 12.21 23.57
C PHE A 288 -26.80 12.15 25.03
N ASP A 289 -26.01 12.72 25.94
CA ASP A 289 -26.36 12.81 27.37
C ASP A 289 -27.68 13.55 27.65
N ARG A 290 -28.08 14.47 26.76
CA ARG A 290 -29.37 15.18 26.86
C ARG A 290 -30.54 14.36 26.32
N ASN A 291 -30.28 13.41 25.41
CA ASN A 291 -31.28 12.57 24.77
C ASN A 291 -31.48 11.21 25.48
N ILE A 292 -30.62 10.87 26.45
CA ILE A 292 -30.71 9.66 27.28
C ILE A 292 -31.58 9.92 28.54
N GLN A 293 -31.88 11.18 28.85
CA GLN A 293 -32.79 11.60 29.93
C GLN A 293 -34.25 11.53 29.50
#